data_AF-A0A367MH47-F1
#
_entry.id   AF-A0A367MH47-F1
#
_cell.length_a   1.000
_cell.length_b   1.000
_cell.length_c   1.000
_cell.angle_alpha   90.00
_cell.angle_beta   90.00
_cell.angle_gamma   90.00
#
_symmetry.space_group_name_H-M   'P 1'
#
loop_
_entity.id
_entity.type
_entity.pdbx_description
1 polymer ?
#
loop_
_entity_poly.entity_id
_entity_poly.type
_entity_poly.pdbx_seq_one_letter_code
_entity_poly.pdbx_strand_id
1 'polypeptide(L)' 'MNRLPTCLLAATLFLGSASLYAEDPACARVRLADPGWSDIAVTNATAAFLLESLGYQVKIDTLSVPIIYGG' A
#
# COMPACT_ATOMS: atom_id res chain seq x y z
N MET A 1 32.15 -34.94 -3.80
CA MET A 1 32.65 -33.83 -2.96
C MET A 1 32.08 -32.50 -3.47
N ASN A 2 30.75 -32.35 -3.54
CA ASN A 2 30.12 -31.22 -4.28
C ASN A 2 29.25 -30.32 -3.39
N ARG A 3 29.44 -30.33 -2.07
CA ARG A 3 28.58 -29.59 -1.12
C ARG A 3 28.92 -28.10 -1.02
N LEU A 4 30.18 -27.76 -1.31
CA LEU A 4 30.72 -26.40 -1.24
C LEU A 4 30.07 -25.41 -2.23
N PRO A 5 29.91 -25.72 -3.54
CA PRO A 5 29.23 -24.82 -4.47
C PRO A 5 27.74 -24.66 -4.17
N THR A 6 27.08 -25.70 -3.64
CA THR A 6 25.66 -25.64 -3.24
C THR A 6 25.43 -24.69 -2.07
N CYS A 7 26.33 -24.66 -1.07
CA CYS A 7 26.25 -23.71 0.03
C CYS A 7 26.51 -22.27 -0.41
N LEU A 8 27.43 -22.05 -1.35
CA LEU A 8 27.73 -20.72 -1.91
C LEU A 8 26.53 -20.14 -2.68
N LEU A 9 25.84 -20.97 -3.49
CA LEU A 9 24.66 -20.54 -4.24
C LEU A 9 23.49 -20.16 -3.31
N ALA A 10 23.29 -20.93 -2.23
CA ALA A 10 22.26 -20.64 -1.23
C ALA A 10 22.54 -19.34 -0.46
N ALA A 11 23.80 -19.05 -0.13
CA ALA A 11 24.19 -17.81 0.53
C ALA A 11 23.92 -16.57 -0.34
N THR A 12 24.23 -16.64 -1.65
CA THR A 12 23.98 -15.54 -2.58
C THR A 12 22.49 -15.23 -2.78
N LEU A 13 21.62 -16.24 -2.72
CA LEU A 13 20.16 -16.06 -2.79
C LEU A 13 19.60 -15.35 -1.54
N PHE A 14 20.16 -15.63 -0.36
CA PHE A 14 19.77 -14.92 0.87
C PHE A 14 20.23 -13.46 0.89
N LEU A 15 21.45 -13.17 0.43
CA LEU A 15 22.01 -11.82 0.35
C LEU A 15 21.31 -10.93 -0.70
N GLY A 16 20.77 -11.52 -1.77
CA GLY A 16 20.04 -10.79 -2.82
C GLY A 16 18.62 -10.35 -2.48
N SER A 17 18.10 -10.76 -1.31
CA SER A 17 16.73 -10.44 -0.87
C SER A 17 16.60 -9.16 -0.03
N ALA A 18 17.71 -8.47 0.25
CA ALA A 18 17.79 -7.39 1.24
C ALA A 18 17.48 -5.98 0.71
N SER A 19 16.55 -5.86 -0.24
CA SER A 19 16.01 -4.56 -0.65
C SER A 19 14.48 -4.54 -0.55
N LEU A 20 13.94 -4.96 0.60
CA LEU A 20 12.61 -4.50 1.00
C LEU A 20 12.75 -3.01 1.35
N TYR A 21 12.56 -2.14 0.36
CA TYR A 21 12.27 -0.74 0.64
C TYR A 21 10.94 -0.72 1.40
N ALA A 22 11.03 -0.65 2.72
CA ALA A 22 9.90 -0.30 3.53
C ALA A 22 9.43 1.08 3.08
N GLU A 23 8.13 1.23 2.89
CA GLU A 23 7.56 2.53 2.57
C GLU A 23 7.84 3.52 3.70
N ASP A 24 7.96 4.80 3.34
CA ASP A 24 8.06 5.86 4.35
C ASP A 24 6.86 5.75 5.29
N PRO A 25 7.04 5.75 6.63
CA PRO A 25 5.93 5.78 7.57
C PRO A 25 4.89 6.88 7.28
N ALA A 26 5.28 7.96 6.61
CA ALA A 26 4.39 9.01 6.12
C ALA A 26 3.32 8.50 5.14
N CYS A 27 3.60 7.45 4.37
CA CYS A 27 2.68 6.84 3.41
C CYS A 27 1.65 5.90 4.06
N ALA A 28 1.79 5.58 5.35
CA ALA A 28 0.92 4.61 6.01
C ALA A 28 -0.56 5.01 6.05
N ARG A 29 -0.88 6.31 5.89
CA ARG A 29 -2.26 6.83 5.89
C ARG A 29 -2.70 7.28 4.50
N VAL A 30 -3.70 6.61 3.95
CA VAL A 30 -4.37 7.00 2.71
C VAL A 30 -5.58 7.87 3.02
N ARG A 31 -5.68 9.03 2.37
CA ARG A 31 -6.79 9.98 2.52
C ARG A 31 -7.62 10.00 1.25
N LEU A 32 -8.89 9.61 1.36
CA LEU A 32 -9.86 9.62 0.28
C LEU A 32 -10.95 10.65 0.56
N ALA A 33 -11.57 11.18 -0.49
CA ALA A 33 -12.69 12.11 -0.37
C ALA A 33 -13.97 11.48 -0.93
N ASP A 34 -15.11 11.84 -0.34
CA ASP A 34 -16.43 11.36 -0.74
C ASP A 34 -17.40 12.55 -0.91
N PRO A 35 -17.95 12.80 -2.12
CA PRO A 35 -18.95 13.85 -2.34
C PRO A 35 -20.38 13.44 -1.91
N GLY A 36 -20.58 12.21 -1.46
CA GLY A 36 -21.88 11.65 -1.06
C GLY A 36 -22.64 10.93 -2.18
N TRP A 37 -21.96 10.58 -3.28
CA TRP A 37 -22.57 9.82 -4.39
C TRP A 37 -22.31 8.32 -4.25
N SER A 38 -23.30 7.49 -4.58
CA SER A 38 -23.24 6.05 -4.33
C SER A 38 -22.12 5.33 -5.08
N ASP A 39 -21.80 5.76 -6.30
CA ASP A 39 -20.71 5.24 -7.12
C ASP A 39 -19.33 5.49 -6.47
N ILE A 40 -19.13 6.70 -5.94
CA ILE A 40 -17.91 7.06 -5.20
C ILE A 40 -17.86 6.34 -3.86
N ALA A 41 -18.97 6.22 -3.12
CA ALA A 41 -19.01 5.48 -1.87
C ALA A 41 -18.61 4.01 -2.05
N VAL A 42 -19.12 3.34 -3.10
CA VAL A 42 -18.75 1.95 -3.42
C VAL A 42 -17.28 1.84 -3.84
N THR A 43 -16.79 2.79 -4.62
CA THR A 43 -15.38 2.83 -5.04
C THR A 43 -14.45 3.01 -3.84
N ASN A 44 -14.77 3.96 -2.95
CA ASN A 44 -14.02 4.22 -1.73
C ASN A 44 -14.03 3.02 -0.77
N ALA A 45 -15.18 2.36 -0.60
CA ALA A 45 -15.28 1.16 0.23
C ALA A 45 -14.43 0.01 -0.33
N THR A 46 -14.43 -0.19 -1.65
CA THR A 46 -13.62 -1.22 -2.31
C THR A 46 -12.13 -0.93 -2.16
N ALA A 47 -11.73 0.32 -2.37
CA ALA A 47 -10.34 0.75 -2.19
C ALA A 47 -9.91 0.60 -0.72
N ALA A 48 -10.76 1.02 0.23
CA ALA A 48 -10.49 0.92 1.65
C ALA A 48 -10.27 -0.53 2.08
N PHE A 49 -11.15 -1.44 1.68
CA PHE A 49 -11.01 -2.87 1.97
C PHE A 49 -9.68 -3.44 1.51
N LEU A 50 -9.26 -3.12 0.27
CA LEU A 50 -7.98 -3.59 -0.27
C LEU A 50 -6.79 -2.98 0.48
N LEU A 51 -6.80 -1.67 0.71
CA LEU A 51 -5.69 -0.97 1.35
C LEU A 51 -5.52 -1.36 2.83
N GLU A 52 -6.62 -1.50 3.56
CA GLU A 52 -6.59 -1.98 4.94
C GLU A 52 -6.07 -3.42 5.01
N SER A 53 -6.41 -4.27 4.04
CA SER A 53 -5.87 -5.64 3.97
C SER A 53 -4.34 -5.68 3.75
N LEU A 54 -3.77 -4.63 3.15
CA LEU A 54 -2.34 -4.45 2.96
C LEU A 54 -1.64 -3.76 4.15
N GLY A 55 -2.40 -3.34 5.16
CA GLY A 55 -1.88 -2.71 6.38
C GLY A 55 -1.88 -1.18 6.39
N TYR A 56 -2.49 -0.53 5.40
CA TYR A 56 -2.65 0.93 5.41
C TYR A 56 -3.81 1.38 6.31
N GLN A 57 -3.74 2.61 6.77
CA GLN A 57 -4.83 3.29 7.47
C GLN A 57 -5.59 4.17 6.50
N VAL A 58 -6.87 3.86 6.25
CA VAL A 58 -7.68 4.63 5.32
C VAL A 58 -8.55 5.62 6.09
N LYS A 59 -8.57 6.87 5.63
CA LYS A 59 -9.47 7.93 6.12
C LYS A 59 -10.30 8.47 4.95
N ILE A 60 -11.62 8.35 5.04
CA ILE A 60 -12.56 8.89 4.06
C ILE A 60 -13.20 10.14 4.66
N ASP A 61 -13.02 11.29 4.01
CA ASP A 61 -13.60 12.56 4.41
C ASP A 61 -14.77 12.93 3.47
N THR A 62 -15.96 13.17 4.02
CA THR A 62 -17.10 13.67 3.23
C THR A 62 -16.93 15.17 2.96
N LEU A 63 -16.78 15.54 1.70
CA LEU A 63 -16.43 16.90 1.28
C LEU A 63 -17.25 17.34 0.08
N SER A 64 -17.49 18.65 -0.07
CA SER A 64 -18.14 19.14 -1.28
C SER A 64 -17.20 19.07 -2.49
N VAL A 65 -17.77 18.89 -3.69
CA VAL A 65 -17.01 18.77 -4.95
C VAL A 65 -15.96 19.89 -5.14
N PRO A 66 -16.25 21.18 -4.88
CA PRO A 66 -15.24 22.23 -5.03
C PRO A 66 -14.05 22.10 -4.05
N ILE A 67 -14.25 21.50 -2.88
CA ILE A 67 -13.16 21.25 -1.91
C ILE A 67 -12.29 20.09 -2.39
N ILE A 68 -12.90 19.04 -2.94
CA ILE A 68 -12.20 17.85 -3.46
C ILE A 68 -11.23 18.22 -4.58
N TYR A 69 -11.65 19.11 -5.49
CA TYR A 69 -10.87 19.50 -6.68
C TYR A 69 -10.24 20.89 -6.58
N GLY A 70 -10.26 21.51 -5.38
CA GLY A 70 -9.90 22.91 -5.18
C GLY A 70 -8.41 23.25 -5.31
N GLY A 71 -7.53 22.25 -5.14
CA GLY A 71 -6.07 22.46 -5.11
C GLY A 71 -5.56 22.96 -3.77
#